data_AF-A0A2V9C7G5-F1
#
_entry.id   AF-A0A2V9C7G5-F1
#
_cell.length_a   1.000
_cell.length_b   1.000
_cell.length_c   1.000
_cell.angle_alpha   90.00
_cell.angle_beta   90.00
_cell.angle_gamma   90.00
#
_symmetry.space_group_name_H-M   'P 1'
#
loop_
_entity.id
_entity.type
_entity.pdbx_description
1 polymer ?
#
loop_
_entity_poly.entity_id
_entity_poly.type
_entity_poly.pdbx_seq_one_letter_code
_entity_poly.pdbx_strand_id
1 'polypeptide(L)'
;MDNHFFERPILNSPYSYPERHWELDSEGQPTQKIIETRRRAEFITPIPKPKKQKRKLTQDVLIFDEGKGLSSKEQQYDPTSIINDLRYQVDQWRKLPNPNDWLVTPETERLLRHWR
;
A
#
# COMPACT_ATOMS: atom_id res chain seq x y z
N MET A 1 -26.07 -2.50 12.20
CA MET A 1 -24.76 -1.83 12.37
C MET A 1 -24.33 -1.41 10.98
N ASP A 2 -24.34 -0.11 10.69
CA ASP A 2 -23.88 0.38 9.40
C ASP A 2 -22.39 0.11 9.27
N ASN A 3 -22.02 -0.67 8.26
CA ASN A 3 -20.63 -0.98 7.98
C ASN A 3 -20.19 -0.20 6.75
N HIS A 4 -19.82 1.05 6.99
CA HIS A 4 -19.48 2.03 5.95
C HIS A 4 -18.35 1.56 5.03
N PHE A 5 -17.46 0.69 5.54
CA PHE A 5 -16.40 0.08 4.75
C PHE A 5 -16.95 -0.77 3.60
N PHE A 6 -17.99 -1.58 3.84
CA PHE A 6 -18.56 -2.45 2.81
C PHE A 6 -19.50 -1.71 1.87
N GLU A 7 -20.17 -0.66 2.34
CA GLU A 7 -21.04 0.17 1.50
C GLU A 7 -20.23 1.11 0.59
N ARG A 8 -19.13 1.67 1.11
CA ARG A 8 -18.27 2.65 0.41
C ARG A 8 -16.79 2.30 0.58
N PRO A 9 -16.34 1.17 0.00
CA PRO A 9 -14.96 0.71 0.17
C PRO A 9 -13.93 1.63 -0.50
N ILE A 10 -14.32 2.35 -1.55
CA ILE A 10 -13.45 3.22 -2.34
C ILE A 10 -13.68 4.68 -1.91
N LEU A 11 -12.66 5.28 -1.28
CA LEU A 11 -12.72 6.66 -0.76
C LEU A 11 -12.16 7.72 -1.72
N ASN A 12 -11.36 7.32 -2.71
CA ASN A 12 -10.62 8.25 -3.58
C ASN A 12 -11.12 8.16 -5.02
N SER A 13 -11.07 9.27 -5.73
CA SER A 13 -11.30 9.32 -7.18
C SER A 13 -10.20 8.56 -7.93
N PRO A 14 -10.53 7.86 -9.03
CA PRO A 14 -9.52 7.23 -9.87
C PRO A 14 -8.62 8.24 -10.60
N TYR A 15 -9.03 9.50 -10.68
CA TYR A 15 -8.33 10.57 -11.40
C TYR A 15 -7.52 11.50 -10.48
N SER A 16 -7.63 11.32 -9.16
CA SER A 16 -6.96 12.18 -8.18
C SER A 16 -5.93 11.41 -7.39
N TYR A 17 -4.96 12.13 -6.80
CA TYR A 17 -4.02 11.51 -5.89
C TYR A 17 -4.77 10.91 -4.68
N PRO A 18 -4.49 9.67 -4.25
CA PRO A 18 -5.16 9.08 -3.09
C PRO A 18 -4.75 9.78 -1.80
N GLU A 19 -5.70 10.43 -1.15
CA GLU A 19 -5.46 11.21 0.07
C GLU A 19 -5.89 10.47 1.32
N ARG A 20 -6.78 9.47 1.21
CA ARG A 20 -7.37 8.80 2.37
C ARG A 20 -7.49 7.30 2.19
N HIS A 21 -7.52 6.56 3.29
CA HIS A 21 -7.79 5.13 3.26
C HIS A 21 -8.50 4.66 4.52
N TRP A 22 -9.17 3.51 4.40
CA TRP A 22 -9.68 2.78 5.55
C TRP A 22 -8.53 2.16 6.34
N GLU A 23 -8.50 2.39 7.65
CA GLU A 23 -7.57 1.73 8.56
C GLU A 23 -7.92 0.24 8.66
N LEU A 24 -6.89 -0.58 8.59
CA LEU A 24 -6.95 -2.01 8.84
C LEU A 24 -6.16 -2.31 10.11
N ASP A 25 -6.67 -3.18 10.96
CA ASP A 25 -5.96 -3.63 12.15
C ASP A 25 -4.78 -4.56 11.80
N SER A 26 -4.03 -5.00 12.82
CA SER A 26 -2.90 -5.93 12.64
C SER A 26 -3.30 -7.27 12.01
N GLU A 27 -4.59 -7.60 12.00
CA GLU A 27 -5.14 -8.80 11.38
C GLU A 27 -5.71 -8.54 9.98
N GLY A 28 -5.61 -7.30 9.47
CA GLY A 28 -6.13 -6.89 8.18
C GLY A 28 -7.64 -6.61 8.16
N GLN A 29 -8.30 -6.48 9.32
CA GLN A 29 -9.74 -6.20 9.40
C GLN A 29 -10.03 -4.70 9.43
N PRO A 30 -11.09 -4.22 8.76
CA PRO A 30 -11.45 -2.82 8.72
C PRO A 30 -11.95 -2.32 10.08
N THR A 31 -11.33 -1.25 10.59
CA THR A 31 -11.69 -0.64 11.88
C THR A 31 -12.81 0.40 11.77
N GLN A 32 -13.29 0.65 10.55
CA GLN A 32 -14.22 1.73 10.19
C GLN A 32 -13.69 3.15 10.43
N LYS A 33 -12.38 3.30 10.63
CA LYS A 33 -11.73 4.62 10.68
C LYS A 33 -11.12 4.97 9.33
N ILE A 34 -11.18 6.26 9.00
CA ILE A 34 -10.53 6.82 7.82
C ILE A 34 -9.27 7.55 8.28
N ILE A 35 -8.15 7.23 7.63
CA ILE A 35 -6.87 7.92 7.82
C ILE A 35 -6.66 8.87 6.64
N GLU A 36 -6.28 10.11 6.94
CA GLU A 36 -6.07 11.18 5.95
C GLU A 36 -4.66 11.18 5.33
N THR A 37 -4.21 9.99 4.94
CA THR A 37 -2.97 9.82 4.18
C THR A 37 -3.12 8.74 3.11
N ARG A 38 -2.20 8.75 2.13
CA ARG A 38 -2.07 7.64 1.17
C ARG A 38 -1.64 6.37 1.90
N ARG A 39 -2.38 5.28 1.69
CA ARG A 39 -2.03 3.97 2.23
C ARG A 39 -0.66 3.50 1.72
N ARG A 40 0.21 3.05 2.63
CA ARG A 40 1.47 2.38 2.26
C ARG A 40 1.16 1.06 1.52
N ALA A 41 2.03 0.70 0.59
CA ALA A 41 1.98 -0.64 0.00
C ALA A 41 2.46 -1.63 1.06
N GLU A 42 1.66 -2.66 1.31
CA GLU A 42 1.94 -3.72 2.27
C GLU A 42 1.25 -5.00 1.79
N PHE A 43 1.83 -6.16 2.05
CA PHE A 43 1.16 -7.43 1.78
C PHE A 43 0.16 -7.74 2.89
N ILE A 44 -1.12 -7.58 2.57
CA ILE A 44 -2.20 -8.12 3.40
C ILE A 44 -2.69 -9.38 2.74
N THR A 45 -2.61 -10.51 3.44
CA THR A 45 -3.28 -11.75 3.04
C THR A 45 -4.75 -11.64 3.43
N PRO A 46 -5.69 -11.53 2.47
CA PRO A 46 -7.11 -11.49 2.77
C PRO A 46 -7.61 -12.92 2.99
N ILE A 47 -7.05 -13.61 3.99
CA ILE A 47 -7.52 -14.96 4.33
C ILE A 47 -8.47 -14.81 5.52
N PRO A 48 -9.80 -14.88 5.30
CA PRO A 48 -10.75 -14.85 6.41
C PRO A 48 -10.43 -16.01 7.35
N LYS A 49 -10.17 -15.67 8.62
CA LYS A 49 -9.81 -16.68 9.62
C LYS A 49 -10.93 -17.73 9.72
N PRO A 50 -10.60 -19.03 9.77
CA PRO A 50 -11.61 -20.07 9.91
C PRO A 50 -12.38 -19.87 11.23
N LYS A 51 -13.71 -19.86 11.15
CA LYS A 51 -14.62 -19.64 12.31
C LYS A 51 -14.42 -20.61 13.47
N LYS A 52 -13.74 -21.74 13.26
CA LYS A 52 -13.39 -22.73 14.29
C LYS A 52 -11.87 -22.76 14.48
N GLN A 53 -11.35 -21.98 15.42
CA GLN A 53 -9.99 -22.17 15.92
C GLN A 53 -10.03 -23.21 17.05
N LYS A 54 -9.69 -24.47 16.74
CA LYS A 54 -9.29 -25.41 17.80
C LYS A 54 -7.98 -24.87 18.40
N ARG A 55 -7.89 -24.88 19.74
CA ARG A 55 -6.78 -24.34 20.55
C ARG A 55 -5.42 -24.37 19.84
N LYS A 56 -4.80 -23.17 19.76
CA LYS A 56 -3.46 -22.87 19.23
C LYS A 56 -2.44 -23.99 19.51
N LEU A 57 -2.11 -24.77 18.47
CA LEU A 57 -0.72 -25.07 18.17
C LEU A 57 -0.34 -24.09 17.08
N THR A 58 0.37 -23.02 17.46
CA THR A 58 0.90 -22.03 16.53
C THR A 58 1.94 -22.72 15.65
N GLN A 59 1.52 -23.24 14.50
CA GLN A 59 2.47 -23.59 13.46
C GLN A 59 3.10 -22.29 12.99
N ASP A 60 4.41 -22.15 13.20
CA ASP A 60 5.19 -21.03 12.68
C ASP A 60 5.01 -20.91 11.16
N VAL A 61 5.09 -19.67 10.66
CA VAL A 61 5.07 -19.39 9.23
C VAL A 61 6.12 -20.25 8.54
N LEU A 62 5.71 -21.06 7.56
CA LEU A 62 6.62 -21.86 6.75
C LEU A 62 7.55 -20.91 6.01
N ILE A 63 8.80 -20.84 6.47
CA ILE A 63 9.88 -20.17 5.76
C ILE A 63 10.27 -21.12 4.63
N PHE A 64 10.07 -20.68 3.39
CA PHE A 64 10.53 -21.43 2.22
C PHE A 64 12.05 -21.25 2.10
N ASP A 65 12.81 -22.01 2.89
CA ASP A 65 14.25 -22.10 2.78
C ASP A 65 14.61 -22.96 1.56
N GLU A 66 15.30 -22.37 0.59
CA GLU A 66 15.82 -23.08 -0.60
C GLU A 66 17.01 -24.02 -0.26
N GLY A 67 17.21 -24.37 1.01
CA GLY A 67 18.23 -25.29 1.49
C GLY A 67 19.64 -24.69 1.55
N LYS A 68 19.76 -23.36 1.41
CA LYS A 68 21.03 -22.64 1.45
C LYS A 68 21.23 -21.81 2.73
N GLY A 69 20.25 -21.81 3.66
CA GLY A 69 20.33 -21.00 4.87
C GLY A 69 20.32 -19.49 4.59
N LEU A 70 19.81 -19.09 3.43
CA LEU A 70 19.74 -17.70 2.95
C LEU A 70 18.36 -17.07 3.18
N SER A 71 17.41 -17.81 3.77
CA SER A 71 16.06 -17.33 4.05
C SER A 71 15.84 -17.28 5.56
N SER A 72 16.03 -16.11 6.16
CA SER A 72 15.58 -15.78 7.51
C SER A 72 14.19 -15.12 7.47
N LYS A 73 13.50 -15.05 8.63
CA LYS A 73 12.24 -14.27 8.76
C LYS A 73 12.42 -12.81 8.31
N GLU A 74 13.64 -12.27 8.39
CA GLU A 74 14.00 -10.91 7.99
C GLU A 74 14.34 -10.79 6.49
N GLN A 75 14.71 -11.91 5.85
CA GLN A 75 15.05 -11.99 4.42
C GLN A 75 13.84 -12.35 3.54
N GLN A 76 12.63 -12.38 4.10
CA GLN A 76 11.42 -12.51 3.30
C GLN A 76 11.37 -11.30 2.35
N TYR A 77 11.62 -11.55 1.05
CA TYR A 77 11.58 -10.51 0.03
C TYR A 77 10.24 -9.78 0.13
N ASP A 78 10.27 -8.54 0.59
CA ASP A 78 9.13 -7.66 0.56
C ASP A 78 9.25 -6.73 -0.67
N PRO A 79 8.75 -7.14 -1.85
CA PRO A 79 8.78 -6.29 -3.02
C PRO A 79 7.96 -5.00 -2.82
N THR A 80 7.18 -4.85 -1.74
CA THR A 80 6.47 -3.60 -1.45
C THR A 80 7.38 -2.47 -0.96
N SER A 81 8.59 -2.77 -0.46
CA SER A 81 9.56 -1.73 -0.07
C SER A 81 9.91 -0.82 -1.26
N ILE A 82 10.22 -1.42 -2.42
CA ILE A 82 10.51 -0.69 -3.65
C ILE A 82 9.31 0.16 -4.09
N ILE A 83 8.08 -0.33 -3.92
CA ILE A 83 6.86 0.40 -4.28
C ILE A 83 6.71 1.66 -3.41
N ASN A 84 6.94 1.53 -2.10
CA ASN A 84 6.85 2.65 -1.17
C ASN A 84 7.93 3.70 -1.46
N ASP A 85 9.15 3.27 -1.76
CA ASP A 85 10.26 4.16 -2.11
C ASP A 85 9.99 4.90 -3.41
N LEU A 86 9.52 4.20 -4.45
CA LEU A 86 9.13 4.82 -5.71
C LEU A 86 8.03 5.86 -5.48
N ARG A 87 7.00 5.53 -4.70
CA ARG A 87 5.92 6.48 -4.36
C ARG A 87 6.46 7.73 -3.68
N TYR A 88 7.38 7.57 -2.73
CA TYR A 88 8.04 8.69 -2.07
C TYR A 88 8.80 9.56 -3.07
N GLN A 89 9.63 8.98 -3.95
CA GLN A 89 10.38 9.73 -4.95
C GLN A 89 9.46 10.47 -5.94
N VAL A 90 8.40 9.82 -6.40
CA VAL A 90 7.39 10.45 -7.27
C VAL A 90 6.68 11.59 -6.55
N ASP A 91 6.37 11.45 -5.26
CA ASP A 91 5.74 12.52 -4.48
C ASP A 91 6.68 13.71 -4.26
N GLN A 92 7.98 13.48 -4.13
CA GLN A 92 8.97 14.57 -4.14
C GLN A 92 9.03 15.27 -5.50
N TRP A 93 9.08 14.51 -6.59
CA TRP A 93 9.05 15.06 -7.95
C TRP A 93 7.78 15.89 -8.21
N ARG A 94 6.62 15.43 -7.72
CA ARG A 94 5.34 16.17 -7.79
C ARG A 94 5.32 17.48 -6.97
N LYS A 95 6.23 17.68 -6.03
CA LYS A 95 6.36 18.93 -5.27
C LYS A 95 7.28 19.95 -5.94
N LEU A 96 8.02 19.58 -6.98
CA LEU A 96 8.90 20.51 -7.70
C LEU A 96 8.08 21.62 -8.36
N PRO A 97 8.27 22.90 -7.97
CA PRO A 97 7.41 23.99 -8.43
C PRO A 97 7.76 24.47 -9.85
N ASN A 98 9.02 24.35 -10.25
CA ASN A 98 9.52 24.85 -11.52
C ASN A 98 9.44 23.75 -12.60
N PRO A 99 8.74 24.00 -13.72
CA PRO A 99 8.64 23.03 -14.82
C PRO A 99 9.97 22.57 -15.41
N ASN A 100 10.99 23.44 -15.41
CA ASN A 100 12.31 23.10 -15.94
C ASN A 100 13.01 22.01 -15.09
N ASP A 101 12.65 21.90 -13.81
CA ASP A 101 13.25 20.91 -12.90
C ASP A 101 12.57 19.54 -13.02
N TRP A 102 11.50 19.42 -13.81
CA TRP A 102 10.78 18.16 -13.99
C TRP A 102 11.55 17.15 -14.84
N LEU A 103 12.54 17.60 -15.62
CA LEU A 103 13.37 16.78 -16.51
C LEU A 103 12.54 15.96 -17.52
N VAL A 104 11.53 16.60 -18.12
CA VAL A 104 10.64 15.99 -19.12
C VAL A 104 10.76 16.71 -20.47
N THR A 105 10.21 16.10 -21.53
CA THR A 105 10.14 16.76 -22.85
C THR A 105 9.16 17.93 -22.85
N PRO A 106 9.31 18.92 -23.75
CA PRO A 106 8.39 20.06 -23.85
C PRO A 106 6.93 19.65 -24.04
N GLU A 107 6.65 18.59 -24.80
CA GLU A 107 5.28 18.08 -25.00
C GLU A 107 4.70 17.54 -23.68
N THR A 108 5.51 16.82 -22.91
CA THR A 108 5.12 16.26 -21.61
C THR A 108 4.92 17.39 -20.60
N GLU A 109 5.79 18.40 -20.59
CA GLU A 109 5.62 19.59 -19.75
C GLU A 109 4.29 20.29 -20.04
N ARG A 110 3.95 20.48 -21.33
CA ARG A 110 2.68 21.10 -21.74
C ARG A 110 1.47 20.31 -21.24
N LEU A 111 1.52 18.98 -21.30
CA LEU A 111 0.46 18.12 -20.77
C LEU A 111 0.39 18.22 -19.24
N LEU A 112 1.52 18.13 -18.55
CA LEU A 112 1.56 18.21 -17.09
C LEU A 112 1.05 19.56 -16.57
N ARG A 113 1.32 20.68 -17.26
CA ARG A 113 0.73 21.98 -16.89
C ARG A 113 -0.80 22.02 -16.90
N HIS A 114 -1.44 21.12 -17.65
CA HIS A 114 -2.90 21.03 -17.70
C HIS A 114 -3.48 20.02 -16.71
N TRP A 115 -2.77 18.91 -16.47
CA TRP A 115 -3.30 17.74 -15.75
C TRP A 115 -2.74 17.52 -14.34
N ARG A 116 -1.60 18.14 -13.99
CA ARG A 116 -0.96 18.03 -12.69
C ARG A 116 -1.49 19.07 -11.72
#